data_AF-A0A925W7V2-F1
#
_entry.id   AF-A0A925W7V2-F1
#
_cell.length_a   1.000
_cell.length_b   1.000
_cell.length_c   1.000
_cell.angle_alpha   90.00
_cell.angle_beta   90.00
_cell.angle_gamma   90.00
#
_symmetry.space_group_name_H-M   'P 1'
#
loop_
_entity.id
_entity.type
_entity.pdbx_description
1 polymer ?
#
loop_
_entity_poly.entity_id
_entity_poly.type
_entity_poly.pdbx_seq_one_letter_code
_entity_poly.pdbx_strand_id
1 'polypeptide(L)' 'LKARTGEAAGEVARIAHQVHGAIGFTREHDLRLLTTRLWAWRDEDGNEAYWQAQLGARVLAAGPDALWPMVTGRP' A
#
# COMPACT_ATOMS: atom_id res chain seq x y z
N LEU A 1 -0.98 8.03 1.67
CA LEU A 1 -0.49 7.28 0.48
C LEU A 1 0.17 5.97 0.88
N LYS A 2 1.23 5.98 1.72
CA LYS A 2 2.00 4.77 2.11
C LYS A 2 1.16 3.54 2.52
N ALA A 3 0.24 3.67 3.49
CA ALA A 3 -0.61 2.56 3.93
C ALA A 3 -1.44 1.95 2.78
N ARG A 4 -2.12 2.81 2.01
CA ARG A 4 -2.95 2.37 0.87
C ARG A 4 -2.12 1.74 -0.26
N THR A 5 -0.94 2.26 -0.53
CA THR A 5 -0.04 1.67 -1.53
C THR A 5 0.55 0.34 -1.08
N GLY A 6 0.82 0.16 0.22
CA GLY A 6 1.24 -1.12 0.80
C GLY A 6 0.16 -2.19 0.69
N GLU A 7 -1.08 -1.85 1.08
CA GLU A 7 -2.26 -2.71 0.95
C GLU A 7 -2.44 -3.20 -0.50
N ALA A 8 -2.29 -2.28 -1.46
CA ALA A 8 -2.46 -2.56 -2.88
C ALA A 8 -1.32 -3.41 -3.49
N ALA A 9 -0.12 -3.38 -2.91
CA ALA A 9 1.07 -4.01 -3.50
C ALA A 9 0.90 -5.52 -3.70
N GLY A 10 0.31 -6.21 -2.72
CA GLY A 10 0.04 -7.64 -2.82
C GLY A 10 -0.98 -7.99 -3.90
N GLU A 11 -2.05 -7.20 -3.99
CA GLU A 11 -3.12 -7.41 -4.97
C GLU A 11 -2.64 -7.15 -6.40
N VAL A 12 -1.88 -6.08 -6.61
CA VAL A 12 -1.25 -5.77 -7.91
C VAL A 12 -0.30 -6.89 -8.33
N ALA A 13 0.55 -7.37 -7.42
CA ALA A 13 1.46 -8.48 -7.71
C ALA A 13 0.69 -9.75 -8.11
N ARG A 14 -0.40 -10.05 -7.40
CA ARG A 14 -1.27 -11.21 -7.68
C ARG A 14 -1.92 -11.11 -9.07
N ILE A 15 -2.53 -9.96 -9.39
CA ILE A 15 -3.18 -9.73 -10.70
C ILE A 15 -2.15 -9.80 -11.82
N ALA A 16 -0.98 -9.18 -11.64
CA ALA A 16 0.06 -9.20 -12.65
C ALA A 16 0.51 -10.65 -12.96
N HIS A 17 0.73 -11.48 -11.95
CA HIS A 17 1.04 -12.90 -12.17
C HIS A 17 -0.08 -13.67 -12.86
N GLN A 18 -1.34 -13.37 -12.57
CA GLN A 18 -2.48 -13.99 -13.24
C GLN A 18 -2.55 -13.63 -14.74
N VAL A 19 -2.30 -12.37 -15.09
CA VAL A 19 -2.32 -11.90 -16.49
C VAL A 19 -1.20 -12.55 -17.32
N HIS A 20 -0.02 -12.74 -16.73
CA HIS A 20 1.14 -13.29 -17.45
C HIS A 20 1.15 -14.84 -17.41
N GLY A 21 0.49 -15.47 -16.45
CA GLY A 21 0.53 -16.92 -16.31
C GLY A 21 1.96 -17.42 -16.05
N ALA A 22 2.34 -18.57 -16.62
CA ALA A 22 3.63 -19.19 -16.34
C ALA A 22 4.84 -18.31 -16.71
N ILE A 23 4.74 -17.48 -17.76
CA ILE A 23 5.85 -16.59 -18.18
C ILE A 23 6.18 -15.54 -17.11
N GLY A 24 5.20 -15.15 -16.29
CA GLY A 24 5.39 -14.20 -15.20
C GLY A 24 6.33 -14.70 -14.09
N PHE A 25 6.58 -16.01 -14.04
CA PHE A 25 7.46 -16.66 -13.07
C PHE A 25 8.83 -17.06 -13.66
N THR A 26 9.02 -17.00 -14.98
CA THR A 26 10.30 -17.35 -15.61
C THR A 26 11.31 -16.22 -15.49
N ARG A 27 12.59 -16.50 -15.77
CA ARG A 27 13.65 -15.48 -15.82
C ARG A 27 13.59 -14.60 -17.08
N GLU A 28 12.77 -14.99 -18.05
CA GLU A 28 12.63 -14.28 -19.33
C GLU A 28 11.71 -13.05 -19.21
N HIS A 29 10.96 -12.96 -18.11
CA HIS A 29 10.11 -11.80 -17.82
C HIS A 29 10.47 -11.18 -16.46
N ASP A 30 10.63 -9.86 -16.43
CA ASP A 30 11.05 -9.12 -15.23
C ASP A 30 9.99 -9.02 -14.12
N LEU A 31 8.84 -9.68 -14.27
CA LEU A 31 7.70 -9.52 -13.37
C LEU A 31 8.04 -9.96 -11.93
N ARG A 32 8.84 -11.02 -11.80
CA ARG A 32 9.34 -11.50 -10.50
C ARG A 32 10.17 -10.43 -9.78
N LEU A 33 10.99 -9.67 -10.50
CA LEU A 33 11.85 -8.64 -9.88
C LEU A 33 11.01 -7.49 -9.32
N LEU A 34 10.02 -7.04 -10.09
CA LEU A 34 9.11 -5.97 -9.67
C LEU A 34 8.23 -6.40 -8.49
N THR A 35 7.65 -7.59 -8.56
CA THR A 35 6.78 -8.10 -7.49
C THR A 35 7.54 -8.40 -6.21
N THR A 36 8.80 -8.85 -6.29
CA THR A 36 9.67 -9.01 -5.11
C THR A 36 9.98 -7.66 -4.46
N ARG A 37 10.24 -6.61 -5.26
CA ARG A 37 10.45 -5.25 -4.74
C ARG A 37 9.18 -4.69 -4.08
N LEU A 38 8.02 -4.89 -4.68
CA LEU A 38 6.74 -4.51 -4.07
C LEU A 38 6.53 -5.15 -2.70
N TRP A 39 6.91 -6.43 -2.55
CA TRP A 39 6.87 -7.14 -1.27
C TRP A 39 7.87 -6.61 -0.24
N ALA A 40 9.05 -6.15 -0.64
CA ALA A 40 9.97 -5.51 0.29
C ALA A 40 9.46 -4.12 0.71
N TRP A 41 9.07 -3.30 -0.27
CA TRP A 41 8.65 -1.91 -0.06
C TRP A 41 7.34 -1.77 0.70
N ARG A 42 6.46 -2.77 0.69
CA ARG A 42 5.21 -2.70 1.49
C ARG A 42 5.51 -2.59 2.98
N ASP A 43 6.51 -3.35 3.47
CA ASP A 43 6.84 -3.48 4.89
C ASP A 43 7.94 -2.50 5.33
N GLU A 44 8.71 -1.96 4.38
CA GLU A 44 9.73 -0.93 4.62
C GLU A 44 9.08 0.40 5.04
N ASP A 45 9.78 1.19 5.87
CA ASP A 45 9.34 2.50 6.38
C ASP A 45 7.98 2.50 7.09
N GLY A 46 7.66 1.39 7.77
CA GLY A 46 6.40 1.20 8.46
C GLY A 46 5.34 0.60 7.55
N ASN A 47 4.74 -0.47 8.05
CA ASN A 47 3.66 -1.18 7.37
C ASN A 47 2.32 -0.43 7.50
N GLU A 48 1.29 -1.01 6.91
CA GLU A 48 -0.03 -0.40 6.81
C GLU A 48 -0.64 -0.23 8.20
N ALA A 49 -0.55 -1.25 9.07
CA ALA A 49 -1.06 -1.18 10.44
C ALA A 49 -0.42 -0.03 11.24
N TYR A 50 0.90 0.15 11.13
CA TYR A 50 1.62 1.24 11.78
C TYR A 50 1.08 2.61 11.33
N TRP A 51 0.99 2.83 10.02
CA TRP A 51 0.54 4.11 9.48
C TRP A 51 -0.94 4.39 9.72
N GLN A 52 -1.79 3.36 9.69
CA GLN A 52 -3.22 3.49 10.02
C GLN A 52 -3.41 3.87 11.50
N ALA A 53 -2.64 3.27 12.41
CA ALA A 53 -2.69 3.61 13.83
C ALA A 53 -2.22 5.06 14.09
N GLN A 54 -1.12 5.49 13.47
CA GLN A 54 -0.65 6.87 13.56
C GLN A 54 -1.68 7.88 13.02
N LEU A 55 -2.28 7.58 11.86
CA LEU A 55 -3.32 8.43 11.28
C LEU A 55 -4.53 8.52 12.21
N GLY A 56 -5.01 7.39 12.72
CA GLY A 56 -6.12 7.33 13.67
C GLY A 56 -5.85 8.15 14.93
N ALA A 57 -4.66 8.02 15.51
CA ALA A 57 -4.26 8.80 16.68
C ALA A 57 -4.27 10.31 16.40
N ARG A 58 -3.80 10.75 15.22
CA ARG A 58 -3.82 12.17 14.83
C ARG A 58 -5.24 12.71 14.67
N VAL A 59 -6.13 11.93 14.05
CA VAL A 59 -7.54 12.31 13.90
C VAL A 59 -8.23 12.42 15.26
N LEU A 60 -8.02 11.44 16.15
CA LEU A 60 -8.60 11.45 17.49
C LEU A 60 -8.10 12.65 18.33
N ALA A 61 -6.81 12.99 18.22
CA ALA A 61 -6.24 14.13 18.92
C ALA A 61 -6.78 15.49 18.41
N ALA A 62 -7.19 15.56 17.14
CA ALA A 62 -7.75 16.77 16.55
C ALA A 62 -9.22 17.02 16.91
N GLY A 63 -9.89 16.05 17.55
CA GLY A 63 -11.28 16.15 17.99
C GLY A 63 -12.30 15.59 16.98
N PRO A 64 -13.57 15.42 17.41
CA PRO A 64 -14.59 14.67 16.66
C PRO A 64 -14.93 15.29 15.30
N ASP A 65 -14.81 16.61 15.16
CA ASP A 65 -15.18 17.33 13.94
C ASP A 65 -14.03 17.42 12.91
N ALA A 66 -12.83 16.95 13.26
CA ALA A 66 -11.63 17.12 12.43
C ALA A 66 -11.53 16.14 11.26
N LEU A 67 -12.18 14.97 11.34
CA LEU A 67 -12.04 13.91 10.34
C LEU A 67 -12.43 14.39 8.93
N TRP A 68 -13.62 15.00 8.79
CA TRP A 68 -14.16 15.37 7.48
C TRP A 68 -13.36 16.51 6.81
N PRO A 69 -12.97 17.59 7.51
CA PRO A 69 -12.03 18.58 6.98
C PRO A 69 -10.69 17.98 6.53
N MET A 70 -10.09 17.08 7.32
CA MET A 70 -8.80 16.45 7.00
C MET A 70 -8.85 15.60 5.72
N VAL A 71 -9.97 14.93 5.43
CA VAL A 71 -10.13 14.10 4.23
C VAL A 71 -10.55 14.92 3.01
N THR A 72 -11.32 15.99 3.20
CA THR A 72 -11.83 16.81 2.09
C THR A 72 -10.92 17.96 1.68
N GLY A 73 -9.91 18.30 2.49
CA GLY A 73 -8.93 19.35 2.18
C GLY A 73 -9.55 20.76 2.12
N ARG A 74 -10.72 20.98 2.74
CA ARG A 74 -11.29 22.32 2.86
C ARG A 74 -10.55 23.10 3.95
N PRO A 75 -10.20 24.38 3.71
CA PRO A 75 -9.53 25.23 4.70
C PRO A 75 -10.37 25.40 5.97
#